data_AF-A0A7C3TFI6-F1
#
_entry.id   AF-A0A7C3TFI6-F1
#
_cell.length_a   1.000
_cell.length_b   1.000
_cell.length_c   1.000
_cell.angle_alpha   90.00
_cell.angle_beta   90.00
_cell.angle_gamma   90.00
#
_symmetry.space_group_name_H-M   'P 1'
#
loop_
_entity.id
_entity.type
_entity.pdbx_description
1 polymer ?
#
loop_
_entity_poly.entity_id
_entity_poly.type
_entity_poly.pdbx_seq_one_letter_code
_entity_poly.pdbx_strand_id
1 'polypeptide(L)'
;MLSREIKKRDFIFEHELVPKHTILSKEEAEEVLERYHIKPYQLPYIRASDPAAVAIDAKPGDIVKIVRKSSTAGEIVVYRYVVED
;
A
#
# COMPACT_ATOMS: atom_id res chain seq x y z
N MET A 1 -16.20 18.30 11.46
CA MET A 1 -14.81 18.26 10.92
C MET A 1 -14.41 16.85 10.54
N LEU A 2 -14.55 15.86 11.44
CA LEU A 2 -14.23 14.44 11.20
C LEU A 2 -14.80 13.85 9.90
N SER A 3 -16.05 14.17 9.55
CA SER A 3 -16.70 13.67 8.34
C SER A 3 -16.11 14.22 7.02
N ARG A 4 -15.44 15.39 7.05
CA ARG A 4 -14.74 15.93 5.86
C ARG A 4 -13.37 15.26 5.67
N GLU A 5 -12.68 14.94 6.77
CA GLU A 5 -11.39 14.23 6.76
C GLU A 5 -11.53 12.82 6.17
N ILE A 6 -12.53 12.08 6.65
CA ILE A 6 -12.81 10.69 6.20
C ILE A 6 -13.13 10.69 4.70
N LYS A 7 -14.00 11.60 4.26
CA LYS A 7 -14.37 11.73 2.84
C LYS A 7 -13.18 12.08 1.94
N LYS A 8 -12.19 12.81 2.45
CA LYS A 8 -10.98 13.19 1.70
C LYS A 8 -10.01 12.01 1.54
N ARG A 9 -9.94 11.09 2.51
CA ARG A 9 -9.12 9.88 2.46
C ARG A 9 -9.65 8.88 1.43
N ASP A 10 -10.96 8.65 1.44
CA ASP A 10 -11.60 7.74 0.47
C ASP A 10 -11.56 8.29 -0.96
N PHE A 11 -11.68 9.61 -1.13
CA PHE A 11 -11.64 10.28 -2.44
C PHE A 11 -10.37 10.00 -3.25
N ILE A 12 -9.23 9.80 -2.58
CA ILE A 12 -7.95 9.52 -3.27
C ILE A 12 -8.03 8.21 -4.06
N PHE A 13 -8.71 7.19 -3.54
CA PHE A 13 -8.84 5.87 -4.17
C PHE A 13 -10.00 5.76 -5.16
N GLU A 14 -10.81 6.82 -5.33
CA GLU A 14 -11.86 6.87 -6.36
C GLU A 14 -11.28 7.12 -7.77
N HIS A 15 -10.05 7.61 -7.86
CA HIS A 15 -9.41 7.94 -9.12
C HIS A 15 -8.91 6.68 -9.83
N GLU A 16 -9.15 6.59 -11.14
CA GLU A 16 -8.76 5.44 -11.96
C GLU A 16 -7.26 5.09 -11.84
N LEU A 17 -6.41 6.11 -11.75
CA LEU A 17 -4.94 5.93 -11.69
C LEU A 17 -4.42 5.63 -10.28
N VAL A 18 -5.25 5.71 -9.24
CA VAL A 18 -4.83 5.45 -7.86
C VAL A 18 -5.41 4.11 -7.41
N PRO A 19 -4.62 3.01 -7.49
CA PRO A 19 -5.12 1.70 -7.09
C PRO A 19 -5.39 1.63 -5.59
N LYS A 20 -6.14 0.61 -5.16
CA LYS A 20 -6.40 0.39 -3.73
C LYS A 20 -5.13 -0.06 -3.02
N HIS A 21 -4.83 0.61 -1.92
CA HIS A 21 -3.72 0.29 -1.02
C HIS A 21 -4.28 -0.27 0.29
N THR A 22 -3.66 -1.31 0.83
CA THR A 22 -4.05 -1.92 2.11
C THR A 22 -2.80 -2.30 2.87
N ILE A 23 -2.76 -2.00 4.18
CA ILE A 23 -1.67 -2.43 5.06
C ILE A 23 -1.85 -3.92 5.34
N LEU A 24 -0.79 -4.70 5.15
CA LEU A 24 -0.80 -6.12 5.52
C LEU A 24 -0.73 -6.29 7.03
N SER A 25 -1.37 -7.34 7.56
CA SER A 25 -1.08 -7.79 8.92
C SER A 25 0.38 -8.28 9.03
N LYS A 26 0.87 -8.42 10.25
CA LYS A 26 2.23 -8.94 10.47
C LYS A 26 2.38 -10.35 9.91
N GLU A 27 1.37 -11.19 10.10
CA GLU A 27 1.34 -12.57 9.62
C GLU A 27 1.31 -12.62 8.08
N GLU A 28 0.47 -11.80 7.44
CA GLU A 28 0.42 -11.69 5.96
C GLU A 28 1.75 -11.16 5.39
N ALA A 29 2.36 -10.19 6.06
CA ALA A 29 3.65 -9.64 5.67
C ALA A 29 4.76 -10.71 5.76
N GLU A 30 4.80 -11.49 6.84
CA GLU A 30 5.74 -12.61 7.00
C GLU A 30 5.55 -13.66 5.90
N GLU A 31 4.30 -14.06 5.61
CA GLU A 31 3.99 -15.02 4.53
C GLU A 31 4.49 -14.52 3.16
N VAL A 32 4.28 -13.24 2.85
CA VAL A 32 4.73 -12.64 1.58
C VAL A 32 6.26 -12.67 1.49
N LEU A 33 6.96 -12.30 2.55
CA LEU A 33 8.42 -12.26 2.57
C LEU A 33 9.02 -13.67 2.45
N GLU A 34 8.44 -14.65 3.14
CA GLU A 34 8.83 -16.06 3.04
C GLU A 34 8.58 -16.61 1.64
N ARG A 35 7.38 -16.39 1.09
CA ARG A 35 7.01 -16.87 -0.25
C ARG A 35 8.00 -16.41 -1.31
N TYR A 36 8.38 -15.13 -1.27
CA TYR A 36 9.32 -14.56 -2.24
C TYR A 36 10.79 -14.70 -1.82
N HIS A 37 11.08 -15.25 -0.64
CA HIS A 37 12.43 -15.40 -0.08
C HIS A 37 13.22 -14.08 -0.08
N ILE A 38 12.57 -13.00 0.36
CA ILE A 38 13.14 -11.66 0.40
C ILE A 38 13.00 -11.04 1.78
N LYS A 39 13.80 -10.00 2.03
CA LYS A 39 13.68 -9.15 3.21
C LYS A 39 12.85 -7.89 2.88
N PRO A 40 12.26 -7.21 3.89
CA PRO A 40 11.40 -6.04 3.66
C PRO A 40 12.04 -4.95 2.79
N TYR A 41 13.33 -4.65 3.01
CA TYR A 41 14.06 -3.63 2.26
C TYR A 41 14.32 -4.00 0.78
N GLN A 42 14.02 -5.21 0.36
CA GLN A 42 14.14 -5.62 -1.05
C GLN A 42 12.85 -5.37 -1.83
N LEU A 43 11.75 -5.05 -1.15
CA LEU A 43 10.53 -4.59 -1.79
C LEU A 43 10.71 -3.16 -2.30
N PRO A 44 10.03 -2.78 -3.39
CA PRO A 44 9.96 -1.38 -3.80
C PRO A 44 9.45 -0.49 -2.67
N TYR A 45 10.00 0.72 -2.54
CA TYR A 45 9.64 1.61 -1.44
C TYR A 45 8.44 2.49 -1.74
N ILE A 46 7.75 2.89 -0.66
CA ILE A 46 6.81 4.01 -0.63
C ILE A 46 7.17 4.87 0.59
N ARG A 47 7.10 6.19 0.45
CA ARG A 47 7.40 7.09 1.57
C ARG A 47 6.23 7.18 2.52
N ALA A 48 6.49 7.37 3.80
CA ALA A 48 5.45 7.68 4.78
C ALA A 48 4.70 8.99 4.46
N SER A 49 5.34 9.95 3.76
CA SER A 49 4.68 11.15 3.23
C SER A 49 3.81 10.93 1.99
N ASP A 50 3.84 9.76 1.36
CA ASP A 50 3.04 9.50 0.16
C ASP A 50 1.54 9.65 0.47
N PRO A 51 0.76 10.40 -0.34
CA PRO A 51 -0.66 10.60 -0.06
C PRO A 51 -1.47 9.31 0.10
N ALA A 52 -1.13 8.24 -0.61
CA ALA A 52 -1.79 6.95 -0.49
C ALA A 52 -1.41 6.24 0.82
N ALA A 53 -0.15 6.34 1.26
CA ALA A 53 0.30 5.82 2.55
C ALA A 53 -0.34 6.59 3.72
N VAL A 54 -0.42 7.92 3.63
CA VAL A 54 -1.09 8.77 4.63
C VAL A 54 -2.59 8.48 4.71
N ALA A 55 -3.24 8.22 3.57
CA ALA A 55 -4.68 7.95 3.52
C ALA A 55 -5.08 6.67 4.28
N ILE A 56 -4.20 5.66 4.28
CA ILE A 56 -4.40 4.39 4.99
C ILE A 56 -3.73 4.34 6.38
N ASP A 57 -3.12 5.45 6.81
CA ASP A 57 -2.38 5.58 8.08
C ASP A 57 -1.15 4.65 8.21
N ALA A 58 -0.51 4.32 7.08
CA ALA A 58 0.68 3.47 7.07
C ALA A 58 1.88 4.14 7.77
N LYS A 59 2.69 3.34 8.46
CA LYS A 59 3.88 3.76 9.20
C LYS A 59 5.15 3.16 8.60
N PRO A 60 6.32 3.81 8.78
CA PRO A 60 7.60 3.20 8.43
C PRO A 60 7.72 1.80 9.02
N GLY A 61 8.09 0.83 8.18
CA GLY A 61 8.11 -0.58 8.56
C GLY A 61 6.92 -1.41 8.06
N ASP A 62 5.80 -0.76 7.69
CA ASP A 62 4.65 -1.48 7.15
C ASP A 62 4.92 -1.99 5.72
N ILE A 63 4.23 -3.07 5.35
CA ILE A 63 4.15 -3.55 3.97
C ILE A 63 2.76 -3.26 3.44
N VAL A 64 2.71 -2.50 2.35
CA VAL A 64 1.47 -2.12 1.69
C VAL A 64 1.24 -3.03 0.48
N LYS A 65 0.08 -3.67 0.46
CA LYS A 65 -0.44 -4.42 -0.68
C LYS A 65 -1.20 -3.45 -1.58
N ILE A 66 -0.88 -3.49 -2.87
CA ILE A 66 -1.49 -2.65 -3.90
C ILE A 66 -2.14 -3.57 -4.93
N VAL A 67 -3.45 -3.43 -5.10
CA VAL A 67 -4.21 -4.17 -6.11
C VAL A 67 -4.56 -3.21 -7.23
N ARG A 68 -3.97 -3.41 -8.41
CA ARG A 68 -4.18 -2.56 -9.59
C ARG A 68 -4.65 -3.36 -10.79
N LYS A 69 -5.44 -2.72 -11.64
CA LYS A 69 -5.81 -3.30 -12.94
C LYS A 69 -4.61 -3.29 -13.89
N SER A 70 -4.47 -4.36 -14.65
CA SER A 70 -3.50 -4.52 -15.72
C SER A 70 -4.25 -4.86 -17.00
N SER A 71 -3.90 -4.19 -18.10
CA SER A 71 -4.45 -4.48 -19.42
C SER A 71 -4.11 -5.89 -19.93
N THR A 72 -3.02 -6.48 -19.44
CA THR A 72 -2.55 -7.80 -19.86
C THR A 72 -2.96 -8.92 -18.92
N ALA A 73 -2.99 -8.66 -17.61
CA ALA A 73 -3.19 -9.67 -16.58
C ALA A 73 -4.54 -9.53 -15.84
N GLY A 74 -5.36 -8.54 -16.19
CA GLY A 74 -6.61 -8.23 -15.50
C GLY A 74 -6.33 -7.51 -14.18
N GLU A 75 -5.93 -8.25 -13.15
CA GLU A 75 -5.56 -7.70 -11.84
C GLU A 75 -4.19 -8.20 -11.41
N ILE A 76 -3.40 -7.30 -10.83
CA ILE A 76 -2.06 -7.59 -10.32
C ILE A 76 -1.94 -7.04 -8.90
N VAL A 77 -1.33 -7.87 -8.06
CA VAL A 77 -0.94 -7.52 -6.70
C VAL A 77 0.54 -7.19 -6.68
N VAL A 78 0.90 -6.03 -6.13
CA VAL A 78 2.28 -5.66 -5.83
C VAL A 78 2.40 -5.24 -4.37
N TYR A 79 3.60 -5.41 -3.80
CA TYR A 79 3.90 -5.08 -2.42
C TYR A 79 4.93 -3.97 -2.37
N ARG A 80 4.77 -3.03 -1.45
CA ARG A 80 5.75 -1.95 -1.19
C ARG A 80 6.06 -1.84 0.29
N TYR A 81 7.31 -1.53 0.60
CA TYR A 81 7.78 -1.30 1.97
C TYR A 81 7.76 0.20 2.30
N VAL A 82 7.16 0.56 3.43
CA VAL A 82 7.06 1.95 3.86
C VAL A 82 8.35 2.39 4.52
N VAL A 83 8.95 3.47 4.01
CA VAL A 83 10.18 4.06 4.53
C VAL A 83 9.92 5.46 5.09
N GLU A 84 10.82 5.90 5.98
CA GLU A 84 10.88 7.30 6.42
C GLU A 84 11.19 8.24 5.25
N ASP A 85 10.94 9.54 5.46
CA ASP A 85 11.09 10.57 4.43
C ASP A 85 12.54 10.92 4.05
#